data_AF-A0A520KRE9-F1
#
_entry.id   AF-A0A520KRE9-F1
#
_cell.length_a   1.000
_cell.length_b   1.000
_cell.length_c   1.000
_cell.angle_alpha   90.00
_cell.angle_beta   90.00
_cell.angle_gamma   90.00
#
_symmetry.space_group_name_H-M   'P 1'
#
loop_
_entity.id
_entity.type
_entity.pdbx_description
1 polymer ?
#
loop_
_entity_poly.entity_id
_entity_poly.type
_entity_poly.pdbx_seq_one_letter_code
_entity_poly.pdbx_strand_id
1 'polypeptide(L)' 'MIECVICGWEGEEKDLIMVPTCPDCTTGHLKLFRMIFRKDGTLECPKCSWRGPKEDAVWEPECPKCGSPYLREKQVQK' A
#
# COMPACT_ATOMS: atom_id res chain seq x y z
N MET A 1 2.86 5.50 17.34
CA MET A 1 3.01 6.66 16.44
C MET A 1 3.79 6.18 15.23
N ILE A 2 3.40 6.55 14.03
CA ILE A 2 4.04 6.11 12.78
C ILE A 2 4.69 7.31 12.10
N GLU A 3 5.90 7.09 11.58
CA GLU A 3 6.66 8.07 10.80
C GLU A 3 6.89 7.55 9.37
N CYS A 4 6.70 8.40 8.37
CA CYS A 4 7.15 8.12 7.01
C CYS A 4 8.63 8.51 6.86
N VAL A 5 9.48 7.53 6.55
CA VAL A 5 10.93 7.76 6.43
C VAL A 5 11.35 8.57 5.20
N ILE A 6 10.42 8.81 4.26
CA ILE A 6 10.69 9.54 3.01
C ILE A 6 10.39 11.03 3.14
N CYS A 7 9.25 11.40 3.74
CA CYS A 7 8.83 12.80 3.84
C CYS A 7 8.71 13.32 5.29
N GLY A 8 8.97 12.48 6.29
CA GLY A 8 8.89 12.85 7.71
C GLY A 8 7.48 13.05 8.25
N TRP A 9 6.44 12.65 7.51
CA TRP A 9 5.07 12.69 8.03
C TRP A 9 4.92 11.81 9.26
N GLU A 10 4.24 12.31 10.29
CA GLU A 10 3.94 11.58 11.52
C GLU A 10 2.42 11.50 11.75
N GLY A 11 1.94 10.37 12.24
CA GLY A 11 0.52 10.17 12.53
C GLY A 11 0.20 8.85 13.22
N GLU A 12 -1.07 8.50 13.24
CA GLU A 12 -1.57 7.23 13.77
C GLU A 12 -1.76 6.20 12.65
N GLU A 13 -1.85 4.92 13.03
CA GLU A 13 -2.07 3.82 12.08
C GLU A 13 -3.37 3.98 11.28
N LYS A 14 -4.42 4.51 11.91
CA LYS A 14 -5.71 4.79 11.26
C LYS A 14 -5.64 5.85 10.16
N ASP A 15 -4.58 6.67 10.14
CA ASP A 15 -4.41 7.75 9.16
C ASP A 15 -3.69 7.26 7.89
N LEU A 16 -3.23 6.00 7.88
CA LEU A 16 -2.56 5.39 6.74
C LEU A 16 -3.54 5.07 5.61
N ILE A 17 -3.07 5.17 4.38
CA ILE A 17 -3.85 4.77 3.20
C ILE A 17 -3.56 3.31 2.91
N MET A 18 -4.58 2.47 2.98
CA MET A 18 -4.48 1.07 2.58
C MET A 18 -4.63 0.97 1.06
N VAL A 19 -3.67 0.28 0.43
CA VAL A 19 -3.66 0.06 -1.01
C VAL A 19 -3.53 -1.43 -1.31
N PRO A 20 -4.14 -1.93 -2.40
CA PRO A 20 -3.93 -3.31 -2.81
C PRO A 20 -2.55 -3.49 -3.44
N THR A 21 -1.89 -4.56 -3.08
CA THR A 21 -0.66 -5.07 -3.68
C THR A 21 -0.85 -6.51 -4.13
N CYS A 22 -0.08 -6.89 -5.15
CA CYS A 22 -0.15 -8.21 -5.75
C CYS A 22 0.37 -9.26 -4.77
N PRO A 23 -0.41 -10.32 -4.48
CA PRO A 23 0.01 -11.37 -3.56
C PRO A 23 1.26 -12.12 -4.06
N ASP A 24 1.46 -12.22 -5.37
CA ASP A 24 2.54 -13.02 -5.96
C ASP A 24 3.88 -12.27 -6.04
N CYS A 25 3.85 -10.97 -6.33
CA CYS A 25 5.05 -10.20 -6.65
C CYS A 25 5.17 -8.86 -5.93
N THR A 26 4.32 -8.64 -4.92
CA THR A 26 4.29 -7.47 -4.00
C THR A 26 4.24 -6.10 -4.69
N THR A 27 3.85 -6.10 -5.97
CA THR A 27 3.72 -4.88 -6.76
C THR A 27 2.39 -4.22 -6.46
N GLY A 28 2.39 -2.91 -6.30
CA GLY A 28 1.18 -2.14 -6.03
C GLY A 28 1.45 -0.82 -5.34
N HIS A 29 2.60 -0.68 -4.67
CA HIS A 29 2.97 0.57 -4.00
C HIS A 29 3.43 1.68 -4.92
N LEU A 30 4.16 1.32 -5.98
CA LEU A 30 4.64 2.28 -6.97
C LEU A 30 3.46 2.84 -7.77
N LYS A 31 3.31 4.16 -7.83
CA LYS A 31 2.19 4.84 -8.54
C LYS A 31 2.06 4.40 -10.01
N LEU A 32 3.19 4.13 -10.68
CA LEU A 32 3.21 3.65 -12.07
C LEU A 32 2.83 2.17 -12.22
N PHE A 33 2.90 1.39 -11.15
CA PHE A 33 2.61 -0.04 -11.12
C PHE A 33 1.51 -0.38 -10.09
N ARG A 34 0.50 0.49 -9.99
CA ARG A 34 -0.68 0.25 -9.16
C ARG A 34 -1.46 -0.95 -9.67
N MET A 35 -2.09 -1.68 -8.76
CA MET A 35 -3.07 -2.71 -9.13
C MET A 35 -4.22 -2.05 -9.91
N ILE A 36 -4.62 -2.68 -11.02
CA ILE A 36 -5.63 -2.14 -11.93
C ILE A 36 -7.00 -2.66 -11.49
N PHE A 37 -7.90 -1.75 -11.13
CA PHE A 37 -9.30 -2.07 -10.85
C PHE A 37 -10.05 -2.29 -12.16
N ARG A 38 -10.51 -3.51 -12.39
CA ARG A 38 -11.31 -3.89 -13.55
C ARG A 38 -12.80 -3.66 -13.27
N LYS A 39 -13.58 -3.45 -14.34
CA LYS A 39 -15.03 -3.19 -14.25
C LYS A 39 -15.83 -4.39 -13.74
N ASP A 40 -15.28 -5.59 -13.89
CA ASP A 40 -15.87 -6.85 -13.41
C ASP A 40 -15.63 -7.11 -11.91
N GLY A 41 -15.04 -6.14 -11.20
CA GLY A 41 -14.75 -6.24 -9.78
C GLY A 41 -13.40 -6.87 -9.44
N THR A 42 -12.66 -7.37 -10.43
CA THR A 42 -11.31 -7.97 -10.21
C THR A 42 -10.21 -6.91 -10.14
N LEU A 43 -9.10 -7.29 -9.51
CA LEU A 43 -7.82 -6.59 -9.57
C LEU A 43 -6.86 -7.32 -10.49
N GLU A 44 -6.05 -6.56 -11.21
CA GLU A 44 -5.00 -7.10 -12.08
C GLU A 44 -3.65 -6.46 -11.75
N CYS A 45 -2.62 -7.29 -11.61
CA CYS A 45 -1.25 -6.84 -11.43
C CYS A 45 -0.64 -6.46 -12.79
N PRO A 46 -0.14 -5.22 -12.96
CA PRO A 46 0.47 -4.78 -14.21
C PRO A 46 1.85 -5.41 -14.47
N LYS A 47 2.43 -6.13 -13.50
CA LYS A 47 3.79 -6.69 -13.58
C LYS A 47 3.82 -8.19 -13.88
N CYS A 48 3.09 -9.01 -13.12
CA CYS A 48 3.11 -10.47 -13.26
C CYS A 48 1.81 -11.05 -13.85
N SER A 49 0.86 -10.20 -14.26
CA SER A 49 -0.43 -10.60 -14.82
C SER A 49 -1.36 -11.39 -13.89
N TRP A 50 -1.06 -11.44 -12.57
CA TRP A 50 -2.01 -11.94 -11.58
C TRP A 50 -3.35 -11.21 -11.72
N ARG A 51 -4.46 -11.95 -11.66
CA ARG A 51 -5.81 -11.41 -11.68
C ARG A 51 -6.69 -12.18 -10.72
N GLY A 52 -7.35 -11.47 -9.84
CA GLY A 52 -8.18 -12.07 -8.80
C GLY A 52 -9.21 -11.10 -8.23
N PRO A 53 -10.12 -11.57 -7.37
CA PRO A 53 -11.04 -10.73 -6.64
C PRO A 53 -10.26 -9.81 -5.65
N LYS A 54 -10.88 -8.72 -5.18
CA LYS A 54 -10.20 -7.71 -4.35
C LYS A 54 -9.77 -8.24 -3.00
N GLU A 55 -10.50 -9.24 -2.54
CA GLU A 55 -10.34 -9.92 -1.26
C GLU A 55 -9.06 -10.79 -1.25
N ASP A 56 -8.60 -11.22 -2.43
CA ASP A 56 -7.38 -12.03 -2.58
C ASP A 56 -6.12 -11.17 -2.71
N ALA A 57 -6.27 -9.84 -2.87
CA ALA A 57 -5.13 -8.93 -2.85
C ALA A 57 -4.65 -8.67 -1.42
N VAL A 58 -3.35 -8.43 -1.26
CA VAL A 58 -2.79 -8.02 0.03
C VAL A 58 -3.01 -6.52 0.18
N TRP A 59 -3.55 -6.09 1.31
CA TRP A 59 -3.76 -4.66 1.58
C TRP A 59 -2.65 -4.15 2.49
N GLU A 60 -1.82 -3.27 1.94
CA GLU A 60 -0.64 -2.76 2.63
C GLU A 60 -0.76 -1.24 2.86
N PRO A 61 -0.23 -0.72 3.97
CA PRO A 61 -0.33 0.69 4.29
C PRO A 61 0.67 1.55 3.50
N GLU A 62 0.29 2.80 3.28
CA GLU A 62 1.15 3.85 2.72
C GLU A 62 1.00 5.18 3.47
N CYS A 63 2.06 5.98 3.40
CA CYS A 63 2.03 7.36 3.87
C CYS A 63 0.96 8.18 3.13
N PRO A 64 0.03 8.84 3.84
CA PRO A 64 -1.04 9.63 3.21
C PRO A 64 -0.54 10.87 2.48
N LYS A 65 0.71 11.30 2.73
CA LYS A 65 1.31 12.50 2.11
C LYS A 65 2.06 12.19 0.82
N CYS A 66 2.86 11.13 0.78
CA CYS A 66 3.72 10.85 -0.37
C CYS A 66 3.43 9.51 -1.07
N GLY A 67 2.62 8.62 -0.48
CA GLY A 67 2.34 7.29 -1.01
C GLY A 67 3.51 6.31 -0.87
N SER A 68 4.44 6.58 0.06
CA SER A 68 5.55 5.67 0.36
C SER A 68 5.08 4.54 1.29
N PRO A 69 5.43 3.28 1.01
CA PRO A 69 5.21 2.16 1.93
C PRO A 69 6.21 2.12 3.09
N TYR A 70 7.28 2.92 3.03
CA TYR A 70 8.32 2.93 4.06
C TYR A 70 7.86 3.73 5.28
N LEU A 71 7.28 3.00 6.23
CA LEU A 71 6.73 3.50 7.48
C LEU A 71 7.52 2.89 8.64
N ARG A 72 7.73 3.68 9.70
CA ARG A 72 8.44 3.27 10.91
C ARG A 72 7.57 3.53 12.13
N GLU A 73 7.46 2.55 13.02
CA GLU A 73 6.89 2.78 14.35
C GLU A 73 7.88 3.59 15.20
N LYS A 74 7.46 4.79 15.63
CA LYS A 74 8.11 5.49 16.73
C LYS A 74 7.55 4.93 18.04
N GLN A 75 8.35 4.12 18.70
CA GLN A 75 8.14 3.83 20.12
C GLN A 75 8.40 5.13 20.89
N VAL A 76 7.35 5.67 21.51
CA VAL A 76 7.51 6.74 22.49
C VAL A 76 8.15 6.08 23.71
N GLN A 77 9.46 6.27 23.90
CA GLN A 77 10.10 5.93 25.17
C GLN A 77 9.41 6.78 26.24
N LYS A 78 8.64 6.11 27.10
CA LYS A 78 8.07 6.72 28.31
C LYS A 78 9.15 7.00 29.32
#